data_AF-A0A453LLC8-F1
#
_entry.id   AF-A0A453LLC8-F1
#
_cell.length_a   1.000
_cell.length_b   1.000
_cell.length_c   1.000
_cell.angle_alpha   90.00
_cell.angle_beta   90.00
_cell.angle_gamma   90.00
#
_symmetry.space_group_name_H-M   'P 1'
#
loop_
_entity.id
_entity.type
_entity.pdbx_description
1 polymer ?
#
loop_
_entity_poly.entity_id
_entity_poly.type
_entity_poly.pdbx_seq_one_letter_code
_entity_poly.pdbx_strand_id
1 'polypeptide(L)'
;ELKYFVSSILNWNLFPEKLTDRNMKKIPWMDKGVIVYICDSRGVRDIYEADGASTVAASEPLVVLVNKGTASASEILAGALKDNKRAVVYGEPTYGKGKIQSVFALSDGSGLAVTVARYETPARTDIDKVGVTPDRPLPASFPTDEDGFCSCLRDPASCNLNAARLFVRS
;
A
#
# COMPACT_ATOMS: atom_id res chain seq x y z
N GLU A 1 -11.24 -0.55 19.04
CA GLU A 1 -11.91 -1.08 17.83
C GLU A 1 -10.84 -1.52 16.84
N LEU A 2 -10.93 -2.73 16.29
CA LEU A 2 -10.00 -3.24 15.28
C LEU A 2 -10.24 -2.51 13.95
N LYS A 3 -9.20 -1.93 13.34
CA LYS A 3 -9.29 -1.24 12.05
C LYS A 3 -8.72 -2.15 10.96
N TYR A 4 -9.57 -2.59 10.04
CA TYR A 4 -9.17 -3.32 8.84
C TYR A 4 -8.84 -2.33 7.73
N PHE A 5 -7.70 -2.50 7.06
CA PHE A 5 -7.41 -1.78 5.82
C PHE A 5 -7.51 -2.76 4.64
N VAL A 6 -8.63 -2.68 3.92
CA VAL A 6 -8.83 -3.41 2.67
C VAL A 6 -8.31 -2.52 1.53
N SER A 7 -7.16 -2.89 0.97
CA SER A 7 -6.50 -2.10 -0.07
C SER A 7 -7.32 -1.97 -1.37
N SER A 8 -8.30 -2.84 -1.61
CA SER A 8 -9.09 -2.87 -2.84
C SER A 8 -10.32 -1.95 -2.84
N ILE A 9 -10.75 -1.44 -1.67
CA ILE A 9 -12.03 -0.68 -1.54
C ILE A 9 -11.82 0.84 -1.53
N LEU A 10 -10.60 1.33 -1.26
CA LEU A 10 -10.30 2.74 -1.41
C LEU A 10 -9.91 3.03 -2.87
N ASN A 11 -10.90 3.40 -3.66
CA ASN A 11 -10.72 4.01 -4.98
C ASN A 11 -9.90 5.30 -4.82
N TRP A 12 -8.58 5.17 -4.95
CA TRP A 12 -7.62 6.24 -4.71
C TRP A 12 -7.48 7.20 -5.91
N ASN A 13 -8.53 7.32 -6.72
CA ASN A 13 -8.73 8.45 -7.65
C ASN A 13 -8.67 9.82 -6.93
N LEU A 14 -8.59 9.86 -5.60
CA LEU A 14 -8.28 11.05 -4.80
C LEU A 14 -6.80 11.47 -4.83
N PHE A 15 -5.94 10.69 -5.46
CA PHE A 15 -4.55 11.06 -5.71
C PHE A 15 -4.38 11.01 -7.22
N PRO A 16 -4.46 12.17 -7.92
CA PRO A 16 -3.98 12.21 -9.29
C PRO A 16 -2.56 11.64 -9.31
N GLU A 17 -2.09 11.14 -10.44
CA GLU A 17 -0.76 10.55 -10.68
C GLU A 17 0.43 11.35 -10.08
N LYS A 18 0.18 12.57 -9.61
CA LYS A 18 0.99 13.36 -8.70
C LYS A 18 0.74 12.94 -7.24
N LEU A 19 1.52 11.98 -6.77
CA LEU A 19 1.85 11.89 -5.35
C LEU A 19 2.47 13.23 -4.93
N THR A 20 1.79 13.98 -4.07
CA THR A 20 2.29 15.25 -3.53
C THR A 20 2.63 15.09 -2.05
N ASP A 21 3.63 15.83 -1.58
CA ASP A 21 4.13 15.78 -0.19
C ASP A 21 3.00 15.92 0.84
N ARG A 22 2.01 16.77 0.57
CA ARG A 22 0.86 16.99 1.47
C ARG A 22 -0.02 15.77 1.66
N ASN A 23 -0.11 14.95 0.63
CA ASN A 23 -0.99 13.81 0.54
C ASN A 23 -0.35 12.57 1.15
N MET A 24 0.99 12.45 1.03
CA MET A 24 1.74 11.35 1.65
C MET A 24 1.93 11.51 3.17
N LYS A 25 2.02 12.74 3.67
CA LYS A 25 2.20 13.00 5.12
C LYS A 25 1.01 12.57 5.99
N LYS A 26 -0.13 12.23 5.38
CA LYS A 26 -1.36 11.86 6.09
C LYS A 26 -1.60 10.35 6.09
N ILE A 27 -0.66 9.57 6.59
CA ILE A 27 -0.90 8.15 6.89
C ILE A 27 -1.35 8.05 8.35
N PRO A 28 -2.66 7.90 8.64
CA PRO A 28 -3.19 8.01 10.01
C PRO A 28 -2.80 6.85 10.93
N TRP A 29 -2.14 5.83 10.37
CA TRP A 29 -1.68 4.64 11.07
C TRP A 29 -0.18 4.61 11.30
N MET A 30 0.59 5.60 10.87
CA MET A 30 2.05 5.57 10.97
C MET A 30 2.58 6.85 11.60
N ASP A 31 3.32 6.72 12.71
CA ASP A 31 3.93 7.87 13.39
C ASP A 31 5.06 8.47 12.57
N LYS A 32 6.23 7.84 12.57
CA LYS A 32 7.35 8.29 11.76
C LYS A 32 7.91 7.13 10.97
N GLY A 33 8.32 7.41 9.74
CA GLY A 33 8.90 6.40 8.88
C GLY A 33 8.90 6.85 7.43
N VAL A 34 9.84 6.31 6.68
CA VAL A 34 9.86 6.48 5.22
C VAL A 34 8.65 5.78 4.64
N ILE A 35 7.97 6.46 3.71
CA ILE A 35 6.83 5.92 2.96
C ILE A 35 7.33 5.34 1.65
N VAL A 36 8.08 6.14 0.89
CA VAL A 36 8.56 5.75 -0.44
C VAL A 36 9.78 6.56 -0.84
N TYR A 37 10.68 5.93 -1.58
CA TYR A 37 11.73 6.60 -2.32
C TYR A 37 11.32 6.74 -3.78
N ILE A 38 11.52 7.93 -4.35
CA ILE A 38 11.46 8.11 -5.80
C ILE A 38 12.89 8.07 -6.32
N CYS A 39 13.18 7.08 -7.17
CA CYS A 39 14.51 6.89 -7.74
C CYS A 39 14.52 7.14 -9.24
N ASP A 40 15.46 7.96 -9.71
CA ASP A 40 15.74 8.19 -11.13
C ASP A 40 17.03 7.45 -11.54
N SER A 41 17.59 7.76 -12.72
CA SER A 41 18.83 7.17 -13.21
C SER A 41 20.08 7.59 -12.44
N ARG A 42 20.00 8.64 -11.61
CA ARG A 42 21.10 9.18 -10.79
C ARG A 42 21.02 8.73 -9.33
N GLY A 43 19.97 7.99 -8.95
CA GLY A 43 19.78 7.49 -7.59
C GLY A 43 18.48 7.99 -6.98
N VAL A 44 18.48 8.21 -5.66
CA VAL A 44 17.31 8.72 -4.93
C VAL A 44 17.11 10.19 -5.26
N ARG A 45 15.97 10.52 -5.87
CA ARG A 45 15.57 11.88 -6.21
C ARG A 45 14.79 12.53 -5.06
N ASP A 46 13.77 11.81 -4.56
CA ASP A 46 12.89 12.30 -3.49
C ASP A 46 12.66 11.21 -2.43
N ILE A 47 12.42 11.64 -1.19
CA ILE A 47 12.04 10.78 -0.06
C ILE A 47 10.75 11.33 0.53
N TYR A 48 9.74 10.48 0.65
CA TYR A 48 8.50 10.81 1.32
C TYR A 48 8.46 10.13 2.68
N GLU A 49 8.13 10.88 3.73
CA GLU A 49 8.10 10.38 5.11
C GLU A 49 6.82 10.80 5.81
N ALA A 50 6.34 9.97 6.73
CA ALA A 50 5.31 10.33 7.68
C ALA A 50 5.92 11.13 8.84
N ASP A 51 5.30 12.25 9.20
CA ASP A 51 5.74 13.12 10.30
C ASP A 51 4.99 12.87 11.62
N GLY A 52 3.94 12.05 11.57
CA GLY A 52 3.13 11.62 12.72
C GLY A 52 2.11 12.65 13.18
N ALA A 53 2.05 13.81 12.54
CA ALA A 53 1.16 14.89 12.95
C ALA A 53 -0.32 14.56 12.75
N SER A 54 -0.62 13.57 11.91
CA SER A 54 -1.98 13.10 11.61
C SER A 54 -2.25 11.68 12.13
N THR A 55 -1.40 11.13 12.99
CA THR A 55 -1.60 9.77 13.50
C THR A 55 -2.79 9.73 14.45
N VAL A 56 -3.77 8.87 14.14
CA VAL A 56 -4.95 8.64 14.98
C VAL A 56 -4.90 7.25 15.63
N ALA A 57 -4.14 6.32 15.07
CA ALA A 57 -4.11 4.93 15.54
C ALA A 57 -2.75 4.24 15.29
N ALA A 58 -1.64 4.81 15.78
CA ALA A 58 -0.31 4.20 15.61
C ALA A 58 -0.13 2.86 16.35
N SER A 59 -0.75 2.70 17.52
CA SER A 59 -0.56 1.52 18.37
C SER A 59 -1.58 0.41 18.16
N GLU A 60 -2.62 0.66 17.37
CA GLU A 60 -3.69 -0.32 17.15
C GLU A 60 -3.21 -1.46 16.25
N PRO A 61 -3.61 -2.71 16.49
CA PRO A 61 -3.34 -3.81 15.56
C PRO A 61 -3.81 -3.45 14.15
N LEU A 62 -2.93 -3.62 13.17
CA LEU A 62 -3.22 -3.30 11.77
C LEU A 62 -2.83 -4.46 10.87
N VAL A 63 -3.76 -4.86 10.03
CA VAL A 63 -3.58 -5.84 8.96
C VAL A 63 -3.94 -5.17 7.64
N VAL A 64 -3.12 -5.42 6.62
CA VAL A 64 -3.32 -4.91 5.26
C VAL A 64 -3.60 -6.10 4.34
N LEU A 65 -4.73 -6.07 3.63
CA LEU A 65 -5.08 -7.10 2.66
C LEU A 65 -4.77 -6.63 1.25
N VAL A 66 -4.05 -7.46 0.48
CA VAL A 66 -3.63 -7.17 -0.89
C VAL A 66 -3.92 -8.33 -1.83
N ASN A 67 -4.06 -8.04 -3.12
CA ASN A 67 -4.18 -9.05 -4.17
C ASN A 67 -3.53 -8.58 -5.47
N LYS A 68 -3.63 -9.38 -6.53
CA LYS A 68 -3.08 -9.05 -7.87
C LYS A 68 -3.64 -7.76 -8.49
N GLY A 69 -4.78 -7.27 -8.01
CA GLY A 69 -5.39 -6.01 -8.43
C GLY A 69 -4.91 -4.79 -7.64
N THR A 70 -4.21 -4.99 -6.52
CA THR A 70 -3.57 -3.91 -5.77
C THR A 70 -2.45 -3.30 -6.63
N ALA A 71 -2.55 -2.01 -6.96
CA ALA A 71 -1.62 -1.34 -7.86
C ALA A 71 -1.33 0.11 -7.45
N SER A 72 -0.20 0.67 -7.89
CA SER A 72 0.14 2.10 -7.75
C SER A 72 0.26 2.54 -6.28
N ALA A 73 -0.39 3.64 -5.88
CA ALA A 73 -0.35 4.18 -4.52
C ALA A 73 -0.69 3.15 -3.42
N SER A 74 -1.55 2.17 -3.73
CA SER A 74 -1.87 1.09 -2.79
C SER A 74 -0.69 0.17 -2.52
N GLU A 75 0.17 -0.06 -3.51
CA GLU A 75 1.42 -0.82 -3.35
C GLU A 75 2.42 -0.03 -2.50
N ILE A 76 2.51 1.28 -2.74
CA ILE A 76 3.36 2.16 -1.94
C ILE A 76 2.94 2.11 -0.47
N LEU A 77 1.64 2.24 -0.18
CA LEU A 77 1.15 2.20 1.20
C LEU A 77 1.35 0.82 1.85
N ALA A 78 1.07 -0.26 1.13
CA ALA A 78 1.29 -1.62 1.64
C ALA A 78 2.77 -1.86 1.96
N GLY A 79 3.67 -1.46 1.05
CA GLY A 79 5.12 -1.54 1.25
C GLY A 79 5.61 -0.67 2.40
N ALA A 80 5.09 0.56 2.52
CA ALA A 80 5.42 1.46 3.61
C ALA A 80 5.04 0.87 4.98
N LEU A 81 3.80 0.39 5.12
CA LEU A 81 3.32 -0.17 6.38
C LEU A 81 4.02 -1.48 6.73
N LYS A 82 4.34 -2.31 5.73
CA LYS A 82 5.10 -3.55 5.88
C LYS A 82 6.52 -3.29 6.35
N ASP A 83 7.27 -2.47 5.61
CA ASP A 83 8.71 -2.31 5.84
C ASP A 83 9.00 -1.53 7.13
N ASN A 84 8.09 -0.63 7.54
CA ASN A 84 8.14 0.01 8.85
C ASN A 84 7.63 -0.89 9.99
N LYS A 85 7.34 -2.18 9.72
CA LYS A 85 6.80 -3.16 10.68
C LYS A 85 5.52 -2.68 11.37
N ARG A 86 4.75 -1.83 10.70
CA ARG A 86 3.53 -1.25 11.24
C ARG A 86 2.33 -2.17 11.04
N ALA A 87 2.28 -2.87 9.92
CA ALA A 87 1.22 -3.82 9.62
C ALA A 87 1.78 -5.13 9.08
N VAL A 88 1.04 -6.22 9.29
CA VAL A 88 1.27 -7.47 8.58
C VAL A 88 0.43 -7.47 7.31
N VAL A 89 1.06 -7.75 6.18
CA VAL A 89 0.40 -7.80 4.87
C VAL A 89 -0.02 -9.23 4.54
N TYR A 90 -1.29 -9.44 4.23
CA TYR A 90 -1.85 -10.73 3.85
C TYR A 90 -2.42 -10.71 2.43
N GLY A 91 -2.31 -11.85 1.72
CA GLY A 91 -2.98 -12.07 0.44
C GLY A 91 -2.05 -12.61 -0.65
N GLU A 92 -2.08 -11.99 -1.83
CA GLU A 92 -1.28 -12.37 -2.99
C GLU A 92 -0.32 -11.24 -3.40
N PRO A 93 0.78 -11.54 -4.14
CA PRO A 93 1.63 -10.49 -4.72
C PRO A 93 0.81 -9.46 -5.51
N THR A 94 1.17 -8.19 -5.34
CA THR A 94 0.48 -7.07 -6.00
C THR A 94 0.89 -6.92 -7.47
N TYR A 95 0.29 -5.97 -8.17
CA TYR A 95 0.40 -5.84 -9.62
C TYR A 95 1.82 -5.50 -10.13
N GLY A 96 2.55 -4.64 -9.42
CA GLY A 96 3.87 -4.14 -9.80
C GLY A 96 3.84 -2.86 -10.63
N LYS A 97 2.94 -1.91 -10.35
CA LYS A 97 2.86 -0.61 -11.06
C LYS A 97 3.75 0.41 -10.34
N GLY A 98 5.07 0.27 -10.53
CA GLY A 98 6.09 1.06 -9.82
C GLY A 98 6.68 2.25 -10.58
N LYS A 99 6.26 2.54 -11.82
CA LYS A 99 6.87 3.60 -12.66
C LYS A 99 6.16 4.95 -12.56
N ILE A 100 6.97 6.01 -12.65
CA ILE A 100 6.51 7.38 -12.85
C ILE A 100 6.77 7.77 -14.30
N GLN A 101 5.70 8.14 -15.00
CA GLN A 101 5.78 8.65 -16.37
C GLN A 101 5.50 10.15 -16.39
N SER A 102 6.20 10.86 -17.28
CA SER A 102 5.96 12.26 -17.58
C SER A 102 5.63 12.40 -19.06
N VAL A 103 4.68 13.27 -19.39
CA VAL A 103 4.27 13.55 -20.76
C VAL A 103 4.90 14.86 -21.21
N PHE A 104 5.65 14.80 -22.29
CA PHE A 104 6.31 15.94 -22.93
C PHE A 104 5.55 16.30 -24.21
N ALA A 105 5.11 17.55 -24.33
CA ALA A 105 4.49 18.03 -25.57
C ALA A 105 5.56 18.25 -26.65
N LEU A 106 5.25 17.83 -27.87
CA LEU A 106 6.09 18.03 -29.05
C LEU A 106 5.56 19.18 -29.92
N SER A 107 6.43 19.74 -30.77
CA SER A 107 6.13 20.94 -31.57
C SER A 107 5.02 20.75 -32.60
N ASP A 108 4.72 19.50 -32.98
CA ASP A 108 3.65 19.13 -33.91
C ASP A 108 2.29 18.90 -33.22
N GLY A 109 2.22 19.13 -31.90
CA GLY A 109 1.02 18.91 -31.09
C GLY A 109 0.86 17.48 -30.57
N SER A 110 1.78 16.56 -30.87
CA SER A 110 1.81 15.23 -30.28
C SER A 110 2.42 15.22 -28.87
N GLY A 111 2.36 14.08 -28.17
CA GLY A 111 2.88 13.93 -26.81
C GLY A 111 3.74 12.67 -26.66
N LEU A 112 4.85 12.80 -25.93
CA LEU A 112 5.77 11.71 -25.61
C LEU A 112 5.67 11.36 -24.12
N ALA A 113 5.24 10.14 -23.81
CA ALA A 113 5.27 9.62 -22.45
C ALA A 113 6.61 8.92 -22.18
N VAL A 114 7.40 9.44 -21.23
CA VAL A 114 8.70 8.88 -20.84
C VAL A 114 8.65 8.45 -19.38
N THR A 115 9.14 7.25 -19.07
CA THR A 115 9.39 6.85 -17.69
C THR A 115 10.59 7.64 -17.16
N VAL A 116 10.36 8.44 -16.13
CA VAL A 116 11.38 9.34 -15.56
C VAL A 116 11.89 8.87 -14.20
N ALA A 117 11.15 8.00 -13.52
CA ALA A 117 11.52 7.47 -12.21
C ALA A 117 10.74 6.19 -11.86
N ARG A 118 11.12 5.57 -10.75
CA ARG A 118 10.47 4.41 -10.13
C ARG A 118 10.26 4.63 -8.63
N TYR A 119 9.30 3.91 -8.07
CA TYR A 119 9.07 3.84 -6.63
C TYR A 119 9.83 2.67 -6.02
N GLU A 120 10.57 2.94 -4.95
CA GLU A 120 11.16 1.92 -4.08
C GLU A 120 10.55 2.01 -2.68
N THR A 121 10.24 0.85 -2.07
CA THR A 121 9.73 0.76 -0.71
C THR A 121 10.79 1.19 0.32
N PRO A 122 10.44 1.38 1.60
CA PRO A 122 11.43 1.73 2.64
C PRO A 122 12.58 0.73 2.77
N ALA A 123 12.34 -0.56 2.49
CA ALA A 123 13.37 -1.60 2.42
C ALA A 123 14.14 -1.63 1.07
N ARG A 124 13.99 -0.61 0.22
CA ARG A 124 14.64 -0.47 -1.10
C ARG A 124 14.21 -1.51 -2.14
N THR A 125 12.99 -2.05 -2.00
CA THR A 125 12.42 -2.96 -3.00
C THR A 125 11.84 -2.15 -4.16
N ASP A 126 12.29 -2.41 -5.39
CA ASP A 126 11.67 -1.85 -6.59
C ASP A 126 10.28 -2.46 -6.80
N ILE A 127 9.25 -1.61 -6.89
CA ILE A 127 7.87 -2.05 -7.08
C ILE A 127 7.62 -2.46 -8.54
N ASP A 128 8.34 -1.90 -9.52
CA ASP A 128 8.04 -2.13 -10.93
C ASP A 128 8.16 -3.61 -11.32
N LYS A 129 7.09 -4.18 -11.88
CA LYS A 129 6.95 -5.60 -12.29
C LYS A 129 7.09 -6.65 -11.19
N VAL A 130 7.47 -6.25 -9.98
CA VAL A 130 7.62 -7.13 -8.81
C VAL A 130 6.41 -7.01 -7.89
N GLY A 131 5.95 -5.79 -7.65
CA GLY A 131 4.93 -5.49 -6.65
C GLY A 131 5.45 -5.63 -5.22
N VAL A 132 4.52 -5.58 -4.27
CA VAL A 132 4.73 -5.88 -2.86
C VAL A 132 4.35 -7.34 -2.64
N THR A 133 5.32 -8.12 -2.14
CA THR A 133 5.06 -9.49 -1.71
C THR A 133 4.40 -9.47 -0.32
N PRO A 134 3.26 -10.12 -0.11
CA PRO A 134 2.63 -10.20 1.22
C PRO A 134 3.51 -10.97 2.20
N ASP A 135 3.37 -10.71 3.50
CA ASP A 135 4.06 -11.47 4.53
C ASP A 135 3.50 -12.90 4.66
N ARG A 136 2.19 -13.05 4.41
CA ARG A 136 1.49 -14.34 4.53
C ARG A 136 0.36 -14.44 3.50
N PRO A 137 0.02 -15.64 3.02
CA PRO A 137 -1.21 -15.84 2.25
C PRO A 137 -2.43 -15.66 3.15
N LEU A 138 -3.58 -15.35 2.55
CA LEU A 138 -4.84 -15.38 3.28
C LEU A 138 -5.16 -16.81 3.75
N PRO A 139 -5.72 -17.00 4.95
CA PRO A 139 -6.20 -18.29 5.41
C PRO A 139 -7.25 -18.87 4.47
N ALA A 140 -7.30 -20.20 4.31
CA ALA A 140 -8.32 -20.85 3.50
C ALA A 140 -9.76 -20.63 4.02
N SER A 141 -9.91 -20.31 5.30
CA SER A 141 -11.20 -19.94 5.92
C SER A 141 -11.61 -18.49 5.66
N PHE A 142 -10.75 -17.70 5.02
CA PHE A 142 -11.04 -16.30 4.77
C PHE A 142 -12.06 -16.18 3.63
N PRO A 143 -13.14 -15.40 3.79
CA PRO A 143 -14.18 -15.27 2.78
C PRO A 143 -13.65 -14.68 1.47
N THR A 144 -14.07 -15.25 0.34
CA THR A 144 -13.69 -14.78 -1.00
C THR A 144 -14.80 -14.01 -1.71
N ASP A 145 -16.03 -14.10 -1.20
CA ASP A 145 -17.20 -13.37 -1.67
C ASP A 145 -17.60 -12.26 -0.69
N GLU A 146 -18.34 -11.27 -1.21
CA GLU A 146 -18.73 -10.07 -0.47
C GLU A 146 -19.64 -10.37 0.73
N ASP A 147 -20.58 -11.32 0.57
CA ASP A 147 -21.53 -11.71 1.62
C ASP A 147 -20.81 -12.40 2.77
N GLY A 148 -19.92 -13.34 2.46
CA GLY A 148 -19.06 -14.01 3.42
C GLY A 148 -18.15 -13.04 4.15
N PHE A 149 -17.58 -12.05 3.44
CA PHE A 149 -16.75 -11.02 4.06
C PHE A 149 -17.56 -10.12 5.00
N CYS A 150 -18.75 -9.67 4.59
CA CYS A 150 -19.63 -8.88 5.43
C CYS A 150 -20.12 -9.64 6.67
N SER A 151 -20.44 -10.93 6.51
CA SER A 151 -20.79 -11.82 7.62
C SER A 151 -19.62 -11.96 8.61
N CYS A 152 -18.42 -12.17 8.08
CA CYS A 152 -17.18 -12.26 8.83
C CYS A 152 -16.83 -10.98 9.61
N LEU A 153 -17.10 -9.79 9.05
CA LEU A 153 -16.91 -8.53 9.75
C LEU A 153 -17.92 -8.31 10.90
N ARG A 154 -19.16 -8.81 10.74
CA ARG A 154 -20.20 -8.70 11.77
C ARG A 154 -19.98 -9.71 12.91
N ASP A 155 -19.52 -10.92 12.57
CA ASP A 155 -19.15 -11.95 13.51
C ASP A 155 -17.75 -12.51 13.18
N PRO A 156 -16.69 -11.95 13.77
CA PRO A 156 -15.32 -12.43 13.55
C PRO A 156 -15.06 -13.88 13.98
N ALA A 157 -15.93 -14.46 14.83
CA ALA A 157 -15.85 -15.86 15.22
C ALA A 157 -16.32 -16.79 14.08
N SER A 158 -17.29 -16.34 13.26
CA SER A 158 -17.85 -17.11 12.14
C SER A 158 -16.84 -17.49 11.06
N CYS A 159 -15.78 -16.68 10.90
CA CYS A 159 -14.71 -16.89 9.93
C CYS A 159 -13.33 -17.10 10.58
N ASN A 160 -13.31 -17.35 11.89
CA ASN A 160 -12.09 -17.61 12.64
C ASN A 160 -11.01 -16.51 12.48
N LEU A 161 -11.37 -15.23 12.34
CA LEU A 161 -10.39 -14.14 12.19
C LEU A 161 -9.39 -14.06 13.37
N ASN A 162 -9.87 -14.36 14.58
CA ASN A 162 -9.05 -14.43 15.79
C ASN A 162 -8.16 -15.70 15.82
N ALA A 163 -8.63 -16.82 15.26
CA ALA A 163 -7.90 -18.09 15.22
C ALA A 163 -6.93 -18.21 14.03
N ALA A 164 -7.19 -17.48 12.94
CA ALA A 164 -6.33 -17.31 11.78
C ALA A 164 -4.98 -16.63 12.09
N ARG A 165 -4.75 -16.25 13.35
CA ARG A 165 -3.58 -15.53 13.85
C ARG A 165 -3.28 -14.24 13.08
N LEU A 166 -4.30 -13.64 12.43
CA LEU A 166 -4.17 -12.36 11.76
C LEU A 166 -3.73 -11.25 12.73
N PHE A 167 -4.06 -11.42 14.02
CA PHE A 167 -3.82 -10.45 15.10
C PHE A 167 -2.92 -10.95 16.23
N VAL A 168 -2.19 -12.06 16.06
CA VAL A 168 -1.25 -12.50 17.11
C VAL A 168 -0.12 -11.48 17.20
N ARG A 169 -0.10 -10.71 18.30
CA ARG A 169 1.04 -9.90 18.70
C ARG A 169 2.25 -10.84 18.81
N SER A 170 3.32 -10.51 18.09
CA SER A 170 4.64 -11.10 18.29
C SER A 170 5.35 -10.35 19.41
#